data_AF-A0A1G9WDW7-F1
#
_entry.id   AF-A0A1G9WDW7-F1
#
_cell.length_a   1.000
_cell.length_b   1.000
_cell.length_c   1.000
_cell.angle_alpha   90.00
_cell.angle_beta   90.00
_cell.angle_gamma   90.00
#
_symmetry.space_group_name_H-M   'P 1'
#
loop_
_entity.id
_entity.type
_entity.pdbx_description
1 polymer ?
#
loop_
_entity_poly.entity_id
_entity_poly.type
_entity_poly.pdbx_seq_one_letter_code
_entity_poly.pdbx_strand_id
1 'polypeptide(L)'
;MSSHAFCLYRLKAVYFYIFLDMSKWKFSRAHIPAFIYLMDQVLKDDVYKEDDNIYLKIATEGTLDRETIHQRTIQRAFDLREQLKQQTQLTIKEVHKPTLKTLNVITNYYFEGKPSTFLKFEKENKVEIVAHYSLVEQSDKILDIVFEQVPSKIELIQEHISALEGLLEELKEGSLESFVNTVTEKRLAGMVENQGAEAMRTELEEFIRARIKASEEKMRRASLLYRFLGGFGLLFVAAPNFLDFKGMLIDDFMDDNDDVPDDLVEEDDLDDMEDDDDLDPLF
;
A
#
# COMPACT_ATOMS: atom_id res chain seq x y z
N MET A 1 24.39 18.33 26.11
CA MET A 1 23.21 19.02 25.56
C MET A 1 22.06 18.02 25.53
N SER A 2 20.91 18.35 26.11
CA SER A 2 20.00 17.37 26.72
C SER A 2 19.09 16.61 25.72
N SER A 3 18.94 15.32 26.00
CA SER A 3 18.08 14.32 25.34
C SER A 3 16.61 14.77 25.13
N HIS A 4 16.14 15.75 25.89
CA HIS A 4 14.78 16.29 25.76
C HIS A 4 14.54 17.13 24.50
N ALA A 5 15.55 17.81 23.97
CA ALA A 5 15.38 18.59 22.73
C ALA A 5 15.22 17.67 21.49
N PHE A 6 15.86 16.50 21.52
CA PHE A 6 15.80 15.52 20.42
C PHE A 6 14.44 14.79 20.38
N CYS A 7 13.85 14.51 21.54
CA CYS A 7 12.55 13.85 21.67
C CYS A 7 11.39 14.76 21.20
N LEU A 8 11.44 16.05 21.53
CA LEU A 8 10.45 17.03 21.06
C LEU A 8 10.52 17.31 19.55
N TYR A 9 11.71 17.19 18.95
CA TYR A 9 11.88 17.35 17.50
C TYR A 9 11.32 16.16 16.72
N ARG A 10 11.50 14.93 17.21
CA ARG A 10 10.88 13.73 16.62
C ARG A 10 9.36 13.73 16.76
N LEU A 11 8.82 14.17 17.89
CA LEU A 11 7.37 14.30 18.06
C LEU A 11 6.77 15.35 17.11
N LYS A 12 7.43 16.50 16.91
CA LYS A 12 7.01 17.50 15.93
C LYS A 12 7.16 17.02 14.49
N ALA A 13 8.20 16.24 14.17
CA ALA A 13 8.40 15.67 12.85
C ALA A 13 7.36 14.59 12.52
N VAL A 14 6.98 13.74 13.48
CA VAL A 14 5.90 12.75 13.35
C VAL A 14 4.54 13.46 13.22
N TYR A 15 4.27 14.49 14.03
CA TYR A 15 3.05 15.29 13.88
C TYR A 15 2.99 16.02 12.53
N PHE A 16 4.13 16.53 12.04
CA PHE A 16 4.23 17.18 10.73
C PHE A 16 4.10 16.18 9.58
N TYR A 17 4.60 14.94 9.73
CA TYR A 17 4.41 13.87 8.75
C TYR A 17 2.95 13.41 8.70
N ILE A 18 2.30 13.20 9.85
CA ILE A 18 0.87 12.85 9.93
C ILE A 18 0.00 13.99 9.36
N PHE A 19 0.33 15.25 9.66
CA PHE A 19 -0.40 16.41 9.16
C PHE A 19 -0.17 16.68 7.66
N LEU A 20 1.03 16.38 7.14
CA LEU A 20 1.33 16.43 5.70
C LEU A 20 0.73 15.24 4.94
N ASP A 21 0.56 14.09 5.58
CA ASP A 21 -0.03 12.90 4.96
C ASP A 21 -1.55 13.07 4.75
N MET A 22 -2.23 13.73 5.70
CA MET A 22 -3.64 14.13 5.51
C MET A 22 -3.84 15.14 4.37
N SER A 23 -2.81 15.90 3.98
CA SER A 23 -2.87 16.85 2.85
C SER A 23 -2.80 16.16 1.46
N LYS A 24 -2.52 14.85 1.43
CA LYS A 24 -2.39 14.06 0.20
C LYS A 24 -3.47 12.98 0.04
N TRP A 25 -4.36 12.83 1.02
CA TRP A 25 -5.43 11.84 0.93
C TRP A 25 -6.31 12.10 -0.31
N LYS A 26 -6.56 11.04 -1.08
CA LYS A 26 -7.43 11.06 -2.25
C LYS A 26 -8.47 9.97 -2.11
N PHE A 27 -9.72 10.33 -2.39
CA PHE A 27 -10.77 9.34 -2.52
C PHE A 27 -10.49 8.40 -3.70
N SER A 28 -10.48 7.10 -3.41
CA SER A 28 -10.07 6.02 -4.30
C SER A 28 -11.06 4.86 -4.21
N ARG A 29 -10.89 3.86 -5.07
CA ARG A 29 -11.74 2.65 -5.10
C ARG A 29 -11.76 1.91 -3.76
N ALA A 30 -10.65 1.91 -3.01
CA ALA A 30 -10.55 1.25 -1.71
C ALA A 30 -11.54 1.81 -0.67
N HIS A 31 -11.90 3.08 -0.78
CA HIS A 31 -12.78 3.77 0.17
C HIS A 31 -14.27 3.65 -0.20
N ILE A 32 -14.60 3.04 -1.35
CA ILE A 32 -15.99 2.94 -1.84
C ILE A 32 -16.90 2.17 -0.87
N PRO A 33 -16.49 1.01 -0.32
CA PRO A 33 -17.32 0.29 0.64
C PRO A 33 -17.71 1.14 1.85
N ALA A 34 -16.73 1.79 2.47
CA ALA A 34 -16.94 2.64 3.64
C ALA A 34 -17.79 3.88 3.31
N PHE A 35 -17.55 4.47 2.14
CA PHE A 35 -18.33 5.60 1.63
C PHE A 35 -19.80 5.23 1.43
N ILE A 36 -20.10 4.15 0.68
CA ILE A 36 -21.48 3.73 0.45
C ILE A 36 -22.17 3.40 1.77
N TYR A 37 -21.49 2.68 2.66
CA TYR A 37 -22.03 2.35 3.97
C TYR A 37 -22.39 3.60 4.77
N LEU A 38 -21.47 4.57 4.90
CA LEU A 38 -21.72 5.82 5.63
C LEU A 38 -22.93 6.58 5.06
N MET A 39 -22.97 6.77 3.74
CA MET A 39 -24.06 7.48 3.08
C MET A 39 -25.39 6.76 3.29
N ASP A 40 -25.40 5.43 3.22
CA ASP A 40 -26.59 4.62 3.45
C ASP A 40 -27.08 4.71 4.89
N GLN A 41 -26.19 4.79 5.87
CA GLN A 41 -26.58 4.98 7.26
C GLN A 41 -27.22 6.35 7.48
N VAL A 42 -26.62 7.41 6.92
CA VAL A 42 -27.21 8.75 6.98
C VAL A 42 -28.59 8.81 6.28
N LEU A 43 -28.80 8.03 5.22
CA LEU A 43 -30.08 7.93 4.50
C LEU A 43 -31.12 7.02 5.19
N LYS A 44 -30.69 6.09 6.05
CA LYS A 44 -31.58 5.13 6.73
C LYS A 44 -32.36 5.78 7.87
N ASP A 45 -31.82 6.81 8.51
CA ASP A 45 -32.54 7.54 9.53
C ASP A 45 -33.76 8.25 8.91
N ASP A 46 -34.96 7.96 9.43
CA ASP A 46 -36.24 8.43 8.87
C ASP A 46 -36.37 9.97 8.79
N VAL A 47 -35.41 10.71 9.37
CA VAL A 47 -35.22 12.15 9.20
C VAL A 47 -35.01 12.54 7.72
N TYR A 48 -34.48 11.66 6.88
CA TYR A 48 -34.13 11.98 5.49
C TYR A 48 -35.33 12.12 4.55
N LYS A 49 -36.49 11.55 4.88
CA LYS A 49 -37.65 11.49 3.96
C LYS A 49 -38.51 12.76 3.94
N GLU A 50 -38.32 13.69 4.87
CA GLU A 50 -39.22 14.84 5.07
C GLU A 50 -38.54 16.22 5.05
N ASP A 51 -37.21 16.31 4.95
CA ASP A 51 -36.47 17.58 5.07
C ASP A 51 -35.84 18.04 3.73
N ASP A 52 -36.44 19.06 3.12
CA ASP A 52 -35.99 19.68 1.87
C ASP A 52 -34.57 20.29 1.96
N ASN A 53 -33.99 20.42 3.17
CA ASN A 53 -32.72 21.11 3.40
C ASN A 53 -31.66 20.27 4.12
N ILE A 54 -31.76 18.94 4.05
CA ILE A 54 -30.85 18.00 4.73
C ILE A 54 -29.35 18.26 4.47
N TYR A 55 -28.97 18.67 3.26
CA TYR A 55 -27.57 18.97 2.95
C TYR A 55 -27.03 20.19 3.68
N LEU A 56 -27.88 21.19 3.94
CA LEU A 56 -27.53 22.33 4.76
C LEU A 56 -27.36 21.92 6.23
N LYS A 57 -28.26 21.05 6.71
CA LYS A 57 -28.20 20.50 8.06
C LYS A 57 -26.90 19.72 8.30
N ILE A 58 -26.55 18.79 7.41
CA ILE A 58 -25.28 18.05 7.46
C ILE A 58 -24.09 19.02 7.44
N ALA A 59 -24.12 20.02 6.56
CA ALA A 59 -23.05 21.01 6.43
C ALA A 59 -22.90 21.91 7.67
N THR A 60 -23.94 22.04 8.50
CA THR A 60 -23.95 22.91 9.68
C THR A 60 -23.68 22.12 10.96
N GLU A 61 -24.35 20.99 11.16
CA GLU A 61 -24.25 20.15 12.36
C GLU A 61 -23.03 19.23 12.32
N GLY A 62 -22.57 18.82 11.14
CA GLY A 62 -21.37 17.98 10.98
C GLY A 62 -20.05 18.75 11.00
N THR A 63 -20.08 20.08 10.89
CA THR A 63 -18.87 20.91 10.98
C THR A 63 -18.50 21.19 12.43
N LEU A 64 -17.25 20.90 12.79
CA LEU A 64 -16.68 21.30 14.08
C LEU A 64 -16.28 22.79 14.04
N ASP A 65 -16.27 23.45 15.21
CA ASP A 65 -15.95 24.87 15.33
C ASP A 65 -14.73 25.26 14.49
N ARG A 66 -14.92 26.25 13.59
CA ARG A 66 -13.96 26.85 12.62
C ARG A 66 -13.94 26.27 11.20
N GLU A 67 -14.63 25.18 10.92
CA GLU A 67 -14.74 24.67 9.54
C GLU A 67 -16.07 25.04 8.88
N THR A 68 -16.01 25.55 7.66
CA THR A 68 -17.20 25.73 6.82
C THR A 68 -17.12 24.80 5.61
N ILE A 69 -18.25 24.19 5.27
CA ILE A 69 -18.45 23.45 4.04
C ILE A 69 -19.76 23.88 3.41
N HIS A 70 -19.82 23.94 2.08
CA HIS A 70 -21.02 24.34 1.38
C HIS A 70 -21.96 23.14 1.21
N GLN A 71 -23.27 23.32 1.38
CA GLN A 71 -24.29 22.26 1.22
C GLN A 71 -24.15 21.52 -0.13
N ARG A 72 -23.81 22.26 -1.20
CA ARG A 72 -23.61 21.71 -2.54
C ARG A 72 -22.48 20.66 -2.60
N THR A 73 -21.46 20.77 -1.76
CA THR A 73 -20.38 19.78 -1.67
C THR A 73 -20.89 18.50 -1.04
N ILE A 74 -21.75 18.60 -0.02
CA ILE A 74 -22.42 17.45 0.59
C ILE A 74 -23.35 16.80 -0.45
N GLN A 75 -24.19 17.59 -1.13
CA GLN A 75 -25.09 17.10 -2.18
C GLN A 75 -24.34 16.31 -3.25
N ARG A 76 -23.23 16.83 -3.77
CA ARG A 76 -22.41 16.12 -4.78
C ARG A 76 -21.90 14.76 -4.30
N ALA A 77 -21.64 14.60 -3.01
CA ALA A 77 -21.27 13.30 -2.45
C ALA A 77 -22.46 12.33 -2.50
N PHE A 78 -23.68 12.78 -2.15
CA PHE A 78 -24.88 11.94 -2.26
C PHE A 78 -25.24 11.64 -3.72
N ASP A 79 -25.07 12.60 -4.63
CA ASP A 79 -25.24 12.41 -6.07
C ASP A 79 -24.28 11.31 -6.59
N LEU A 80 -23.02 11.29 -6.12
CA LEU A 80 -22.06 10.24 -6.46
C LEU A 80 -22.54 8.87 -5.96
N ARG A 81 -23.06 8.78 -4.73
CA ARG A 81 -23.61 7.52 -4.20
C ARG A 81 -24.78 7.01 -5.05
N GLU A 82 -25.71 7.89 -5.42
CA GLU A 82 -26.84 7.53 -6.30
C GLU A 82 -26.37 7.08 -7.68
N GLN A 83 -25.41 7.79 -8.26
CA GLN A 83 -24.79 7.46 -9.54
C GLN A 83 -24.14 6.07 -9.54
N LEU A 84 -23.43 5.73 -8.45
CA LEU A 84 -22.87 4.39 -8.27
C LEU A 84 -24.01 3.35 -8.27
N LYS A 85 -25.08 3.57 -7.49
CA LYS A 85 -26.20 2.64 -7.34
C LYS A 85 -27.04 2.43 -8.61
N GLN A 86 -27.21 3.46 -9.44
CA GLN A 86 -28.13 3.40 -10.59
C GLN A 86 -27.57 2.63 -11.79
N GLN A 87 -26.28 2.25 -11.79
CA GLN A 87 -25.57 1.33 -12.69
C GLN A 87 -25.71 1.51 -14.23
N THR A 88 -26.54 2.42 -14.73
CA THR A 88 -27.05 2.32 -16.11
C THR A 88 -26.79 3.55 -16.98
N GLN A 89 -26.39 4.71 -16.45
CA GLN A 89 -26.29 5.97 -17.23
C GLN A 89 -25.17 6.91 -16.77
N LEU A 90 -23.98 6.37 -16.55
CA LEU A 90 -22.80 7.19 -16.28
C LEU A 90 -22.21 7.76 -17.59
N THR A 91 -22.92 8.69 -18.22
CA THR A 91 -22.33 9.64 -19.20
C THR A 91 -21.61 10.73 -18.43
N ILE A 92 -20.51 10.38 -17.77
CA ILE A 92 -19.87 11.31 -16.85
C ILE A 92 -18.78 12.08 -17.57
N LYS A 93 -19.04 13.36 -17.84
CA LYS A 93 -17.98 14.26 -18.26
C LYS A 93 -17.13 14.73 -17.07
N GLU A 94 -17.64 14.72 -15.83
CA GLU A 94 -16.87 15.02 -14.62
C GLU A 94 -17.49 14.36 -13.37
N VAL A 95 -16.83 13.35 -12.78
CA VAL A 95 -17.25 12.83 -11.46
C VAL A 95 -16.65 13.72 -10.38
N HIS A 96 -17.49 14.27 -9.50
CA HIS A 96 -17.00 14.94 -8.31
C HIS A 96 -16.63 13.93 -7.22
N LYS A 97 -15.33 13.73 -6.99
CA LYS A 97 -14.84 12.89 -5.89
C LYS A 97 -14.85 13.70 -4.58
N PRO A 98 -15.49 13.21 -3.49
CA PRO A 98 -15.51 13.92 -2.22
C PRO A 98 -14.10 14.01 -1.63
N THR A 99 -13.82 15.12 -0.95
CA THR A 99 -12.57 15.31 -0.20
C THR A 99 -12.66 14.69 1.20
N LEU A 100 -11.52 14.46 1.86
CA LEU A 100 -11.52 13.94 3.23
C LEU A 100 -12.31 14.84 4.18
N LYS A 101 -12.18 16.16 4.00
CA LYS A 101 -12.95 17.16 4.74
C LYS A 101 -14.46 16.94 4.58
N THR A 102 -14.92 16.70 3.35
CA THR A 102 -16.33 16.42 3.07
C THR A 102 -16.81 15.17 3.81
N LEU A 103 -16.03 14.09 3.75
CA LEU A 103 -16.37 12.85 4.41
C LEU A 103 -16.32 12.96 5.94
N ASN A 104 -15.38 13.71 6.51
CA ASN A 104 -15.33 13.98 7.94
C ASN A 104 -16.58 14.73 8.42
N VAL A 105 -17.06 15.73 7.67
CA VAL A 105 -18.31 16.43 8.03
C VAL A 105 -19.50 15.47 8.06
N ILE A 106 -19.64 14.63 7.04
CA ILE A 106 -20.72 13.63 6.97
C ILE A 106 -20.58 12.61 8.12
N THR A 107 -19.35 12.20 8.43
CA THR A 107 -19.05 11.25 9.52
C THR A 107 -19.41 11.86 10.88
N ASN A 108 -19.01 13.10 11.13
CA ASN A 108 -19.37 13.81 12.36
C ASN A 108 -20.88 13.95 12.49
N TYR A 109 -21.58 14.30 11.40
CA TYR A 109 -23.03 14.38 11.39
C TYR A 109 -23.68 13.06 11.81
N TYR A 110 -23.22 11.95 11.22
CA TYR A 110 -23.68 10.61 11.58
C TYR A 110 -23.45 10.26 13.06
N PHE A 111 -22.35 10.74 13.65
CA PHE A 111 -22.07 10.59 15.09
C PHE A 111 -22.57 11.75 15.95
N GLU A 112 -23.59 12.49 15.49
CA GLU A 112 -24.25 13.58 16.23
C GLU A 112 -23.28 14.69 16.69
N GLY A 113 -22.35 15.09 15.81
CA GLY A 113 -21.36 16.14 16.07
C GLY A 113 -20.16 15.71 16.92
N LYS A 114 -20.05 14.43 17.30
CA LYS A 114 -18.86 13.92 17.98
C LYS A 114 -17.69 13.87 16.99
N PRO A 115 -16.51 14.42 17.34
CA PRO A 115 -15.37 14.46 16.43
C PRO A 115 -14.92 13.05 16.08
N SER A 116 -15.17 12.67 14.83
CA SER A 116 -14.76 11.40 14.24
C SER A 116 -14.28 11.63 12.82
N THR A 117 -13.20 10.94 12.43
CA THR A 117 -12.67 11.04 11.07
C THR A 117 -13.19 9.88 10.24
N PHE A 118 -13.39 10.12 8.95
CA PHE A 118 -13.81 9.08 8.01
C PHE A 118 -12.87 7.86 8.04
N LEU A 119 -11.55 8.09 8.12
CA LEU A 119 -10.56 7.02 8.19
C LEU A 119 -10.66 6.20 9.49
N LYS A 120 -10.96 6.87 10.62
CA LYS A 120 -11.18 6.18 11.89
C LYS A 120 -12.46 5.33 11.82
N PHE A 121 -13.54 5.91 11.28
CA PHE A 121 -14.79 5.21 11.03
C PHE A 121 -14.59 3.96 10.15
N GLU A 122 -13.90 4.11 9.02
CA GLU A 122 -13.59 3.02 8.08
C GLU A 122 -12.84 1.88 8.76
N LYS A 123 -11.85 2.21 9.61
CA LYS A 123 -11.06 1.22 10.35
C LYS A 123 -11.88 0.50 11.42
N GLU A 124 -12.67 1.24 12.19
CA GLU A 124 -13.41 0.71 13.35
C GLU A 124 -14.65 -0.11 12.94
N ASN A 125 -15.27 0.18 11.79
CA ASN A 125 -16.50 -0.46 11.33
C ASN A 125 -16.25 -1.41 10.13
N LYS A 126 -15.03 -1.91 9.98
CA LYS A 126 -14.60 -2.69 8.80
C LYS A 126 -15.51 -3.90 8.54
N VAL A 127 -15.94 -4.58 9.60
CA VAL A 127 -16.77 -5.79 9.51
C VAL A 127 -18.17 -5.45 8.99
N GLU A 128 -18.84 -4.43 9.55
CA GLU A 128 -20.17 -4.02 9.08
C GLU A 128 -20.12 -3.45 7.67
N ILE A 129 -19.06 -2.69 7.34
CA ILE A 129 -18.86 -2.13 6.00
C ILE A 129 -18.77 -3.23 4.95
N VAL A 130 -17.96 -4.27 5.19
CA VAL A 130 -17.80 -5.40 4.26
C VAL A 130 -19.12 -6.17 4.13
N ALA A 131 -19.80 -6.42 5.25
CA ALA A 131 -21.07 -7.15 5.25
C ALA A 131 -22.18 -6.37 4.52
N HIS A 132 -22.23 -5.04 4.64
CA HIS A 132 -23.19 -4.22 3.91
C HIS A 132 -22.83 -4.14 2.42
N TYR A 133 -21.56 -3.92 2.10
CA TYR A 133 -21.12 -3.73 0.72
C TYR A 133 -21.32 -4.98 -0.14
N SER A 134 -21.22 -6.19 0.42
CA SER A 134 -21.52 -7.44 -0.32
C SER A 134 -22.98 -7.56 -0.77
N LEU A 135 -23.91 -6.83 -0.13
CA LEU A 135 -25.32 -6.78 -0.50
C LEU A 135 -25.64 -5.72 -1.56
N VAL A 136 -24.78 -4.69 -1.67
CA VAL A 136 -24.97 -3.52 -2.54
C VAL A 136 -23.75 -3.27 -3.43
N GLU A 137 -23.05 -4.34 -3.79
CA GLU A 137 -21.78 -4.28 -4.51
C GLU A 137 -21.93 -3.57 -5.86
N GLN A 138 -20.96 -2.72 -6.18
CA GLN A 138 -20.94 -1.98 -7.44
C GLN A 138 -20.08 -2.72 -8.46
N SER A 139 -20.58 -2.84 -9.69
CA SER A 139 -19.85 -3.48 -10.78
C SER A 139 -18.51 -2.76 -11.03
N ASP A 140 -17.44 -3.51 -11.22
CA ASP A 140 -16.11 -3.01 -11.56
C ASP A 140 -16.10 -2.03 -12.74
N LYS A 141 -16.94 -2.27 -13.76
CA LYS A 141 -17.09 -1.36 -14.90
C LYS A 141 -17.51 0.07 -14.50
N ILE A 142 -18.30 0.22 -13.45
CA ILE A 142 -18.75 1.52 -12.94
C ILE A 142 -17.65 2.18 -12.13
N LEU A 143 -16.95 1.39 -11.31
CA LEU A 143 -15.81 1.86 -10.54
C LEU A 143 -14.70 2.36 -11.47
N ASP A 144 -14.47 1.69 -12.60
CA ASP A 144 -13.50 2.09 -13.62
C ASP A 144 -13.89 3.37 -14.38
N ILE A 145 -15.19 3.67 -14.50
CA ILE A 145 -15.67 4.95 -15.06
C ILE A 145 -15.46 6.08 -14.05
N VAL A 146 -15.68 5.82 -12.76
CA VAL A 146 -15.58 6.81 -11.69
C VAL A 146 -14.14 7.09 -11.28
N PHE A 147 -13.35 6.04 -11.23
CA PHE A 147 -11.92 6.05 -10.98
C PHE A 147 -11.28 5.60 -12.28
N GLU A 148 -10.81 6.56 -13.11
CA GLU A 148 -9.96 6.27 -14.27
C GLU A 148 -9.08 5.07 -13.97
N GLN A 149 -9.09 4.05 -14.84
CA GLN A 149 -8.31 2.83 -14.65
C GLN A 149 -6.93 3.21 -14.16
N VAL A 150 -6.60 2.75 -12.95
CA VAL A 150 -5.23 2.82 -12.49
C VAL A 150 -4.46 2.01 -13.53
N PRO A 151 -3.48 2.60 -14.22
CA PRO A 151 -2.79 1.87 -15.27
C PRO A 151 -2.23 0.58 -14.70
N SER A 152 -2.38 -0.54 -15.41
CA SER A 152 -2.00 -1.86 -14.91
C SER A 152 -0.60 -1.91 -14.29
N LYS A 153 0.37 -1.14 -14.80
CA LYS A 153 1.71 -1.02 -14.18
C LYS A 153 1.71 -0.41 -12.77
N ILE A 154 0.84 0.56 -12.49
CA ILE A 154 0.68 1.15 -11.15
C ILE A 154 -0.04 0.15 -10.24
N GLU A 155 -1.05 -0.57 -10.74
CA GLU A 155 -1.72 -1.65 -10.00
C GLU A 155 -0.72 -2.75 -9.61
N LEU A 156 0.10 -3.21 -10.57
CA LEU A 156 1.16 -4.20 -10.32
C LEU A 156 2.17 -3.71 -9.27
N ILE A 157 2.50 -2.42 -9.22
CA ILE A 157 3.38 -1.89 -8.16
C ILE A 157 2.67 -1.90 -6.82
N GLN A 158 1.38 -1.61 -6.79
CA GLN A 158 0.57 -1.63 -5.56
C GLN A 158 0.42 -3.06 -5.02
N GLU A 159 0.12 -4.03 -5.88
CA GLU A 159 0.08 -5.46 -5.53
C GLU A 159 1.42 -5.94 -4.98
N HIS A 160 2.53 -5.47 -5.56
CA HIS A 160 3.88 -5.79 -5.10
C HIS A 160 4.16 -5.21 -3.70
N ILE A 161 3.71 -3.99 -3.41
CA ILE A 161 3.79 -3.40 -2.06
C ILE A 161 3.00 -4.24 -1.06
N SER A 162 1.75 -4.59 -1.38
CA SER A 162 0.93 -5.41 -0.50
C SER A 162 1.51 -6.82 -0.27
N ALA A 163 2.15 -7.41 -1.28
CA ALA A 163 2.86 -8.67 -1.13
C ALA A 163 4.07 -8.56 -0.16
N LEU A 164 4.86 -7.49 -0.26
CA LEU A 164 5.96 -7.23 0.67
C LEU A 164 5.46 -7.00 2.11
N GLU A 165 4.37 -6.26 2.28
CA GLU A 165 3.74 -6.05 3.58
C GLU A 165 3.28 -7.37 4.20
N GLY A 166 2.66 -8.25 3.40
CA GLY A 166 2.26 -9.59 3.82
C GLY A 166 3.45 -10.45 4.25
N LEU A 167 4.56 -10.43 3.51
CA LEU A 167 5.79 -11.13 3.88
C LEU A 167 6.40 -10.56 5.17
N LEU A 168 6.35 -9.24 5.37
CA LEU A 168 6.83 -8.60 6.60
C LEU A 168 5.98 -9.01 7.81
N GLU A 169 4.67 -9.15 7.65
CA GLU A 169 3.77 -9.67 8.70
C GLU A 169 4.06 -11.15 8.98
N GLU A 170 4.20 -11.98 7.94
CA GLU A 170 4.56 -13.40 8.07
C GLU A 170 5.88 -13.58 8.84
N LEU A 171 6.91 -12.78 8.52
CA LEU A 171 8.21 -12.81 9.20
C LEU A 171 8.12 -12.39 10.66
N LYS A 172 7.19 -11.50 11.04
CA LYS A 172 6.99 -11.04 12.43
C LYS A 172 6.20 -12.04 13.28
N GLU A 173 5.25 -12.72 12.67
CA GLU A 173 4.37 -13.68 13.37
C GLU A 173 4.99 -15.08 13.44
N GLY A 174 5.86 -15.44 12.51
CA GLY A 174 6.52 -16.75 12.42
C GLY A 174 7.96 -16.82 12.96
N SER A 175 8.53 -18.03 12.95
CA SER A 175 9.97 -18.22 13.10
C SER A 175 10.68 -18.00 11.76
N LEU A 176 11.95 -17.60 11.82
CA LEU A 176 12.78 -17.41 10.62
C LEU A 176 12.87 -18.68 9.76
N GLU A 177 13.04 -19.84 10.38
CA GLU A 177 13.04 -21.15 9.69
C GLU A 177 11.72 -21.41 8.97
N SER A 178 10.59 -21.15 9.63
CA SER A 178 9.27 -21.33 9.02
C SER A 178 9.04 -20.37 7.86
N PHE A 179 9.61 -19.17 7.93
CA PHE A 179 9.51 -18.17 6.88
C PHE A 179 10.32 -18.57 5.64
N VAL A 180 11.53 -19.10 5.81
CA VAL A 180 12.46 -19.38 4.69
C VAL A 180 12.22 -20.74 4.02
N ASN A 181 11.43 -21.63 4.64
CA ASN A 181 11.29 -23.01 4.19
C ASN A 181 11.04 -23.17 2.67
N THR A 182 11.78 -24.14 2.11
CA THR A 182 12.01 -24.52 0.70
C THR A 182 13.09 -23.80 -0.12
N VAL A 183 13.54 -22.58 0.19
CA VAL A 183 14.38 -21.84 -0.79
C VAL A 183 15.88 -22.10 -0.65
N THR A 184 16.47 -22.24 0.53
CA THR A 184 17.89 -22.68 0.63
C THR A 184 18.30 -22.96 2.08
N GLU A 185 18.04 -24.18 2.57
CA GLU A 185 18.42 -24.58 3.93
C GLU A 185 19.95 -24.46 4.18
N LYS A 186 20.79 -24.68 3.16
CA LYS A 186 22.25 -24.66 3.32
C LYS A 186 22.89 -23.27 3.46
N ARG A 187 22.46 -22.28 2.67
CA ARG A 187 22.98 -20.90 2.76
C ARG A 187 22.47 -20.19 4.00
N LEU A 188 21.17 -20.35 4.28
CA LEU A 188 20.56 -19.83 5.50
C LEU A 188 21.25 -20.39 6.75
N ALA A 189 21.55 -21.69 6.80
CA ALA A 189 22.24 -22.30 7.94
C ALA A 189 23.61 -21.64 8.21
N GLY A 190 24.41 -21.41 7.18
CA GLY A 190 25.73 -20.76 7.32
C GLY A 190 25.64 -19.33 7.86
N MET A 191 24.69 -18.54 7.36
CA MET A 191 24.50 -17.17 7.86
C MET A 191 23.87 -17.12 9.26
N VAL A 192 22.94 -18.03 9.59
CA VAL A 192 22.38 -18.14 10.95
C VAL A 192 23.46 -18.54 11.95
N GLU A 193 24.38 -19.43 11.57
CA GLU A 193 25.52 -19.82 12.40
C GLU A 193 26.49 -18.65 12.63
N ASN A 194 26.73 -17.83 11.61
CA ASN A 194 27.66 -16.69 11.68
C ASN A 194 27.11 -15.48 12.46
N GLN A 195 25.82 -15.18 12.36
CA GLN A 195 25.25 -13.91 12.84
C GLN A 195 24.13 -14.08 13.89
N GLY A 196 23.55 -15.29 13.98
CA GLY A 196 22.42 -15.60 14.85
C GLY A 196 21.07 -15.29 14.21
N ALA A 197 20.08 -16.16 14.48
CA ALA A 197 18.75 -16.09 13.86
C ALA A 197 18.00 -14.77 14.10
N GLU A 198 18.11 -14.17 15.28
CA GLU A 198 17.44 -12.90 15.59
C GLU A 198 18.08 -11.70 14.87
N ALA A 199 19.40 -11.71 14.67
CA ALA A 199 20.09 -10.66 13.93
C ALA A 199 19.69 -10.71 12.44
N MET A 200 19.77 -11.89 11.84
CA MET A 200 19.35 -12.11 10.45
C MET A 200 17.88 -11.74 10.24
N ARG A 201 16.99 -12.10 11.17
CA ARG A 201 15.58 -11.72 11.10
C ARG A 201 15.41 -10.21 11.07
N THR A 202 16.17 -9.49 11.90
CA THR A 202 16.14 -8.02 11.94
C THR A 202 16.62 -7.42 10.63
N GLU A 203 17.70 -7.94 10.06
CA GLU A 203 18.23 -7.50 8.76
C GLU A 203 17.26 -7.77 7.61
N LEU A 204 16.62 -8.94 7.60
CA LEU A 204 15.59 -9.28 6.62
C LEU A 204 14.36 -8.39 6.74
N GLU A 205 13.94 -8.04 7.97
CA GLU A 205 12.90 -7.04 8.18
C GLU A 205 13.28 -5.66 7.62
N GLU A 206 14.52 -5.21 7.87
CA GLU A 206 15.02 -3.93 7.36
C GLU A 206 15.11 -3.93 5.83
N PHE A 207 15.56 -5.03 5.23
CA PHE A 207 15.61 -5.24 3.80
C PHE A 207 14.22 -5.16 3.15
N ILE A 208 13.23 -5.88 3.70
CA ILE A 208 11.84 -5.83 3.22
C ILE A 208 11.29 -4.41 3.31
N ARG A 209 11.53 -3.72 4.44
CA ARG A 209 11.09 -2.31 4.61
C ARG A 209 11.74 -1.37 3.61
N ALA A 210 13.02 -1.56 3.30
CA ALA A 210 13.72 -0.79 2.28
C ALA A 210 13.10 -1.03 0.88
N ARG A 211 12.75 -2.28 0.57
CA ARG A 211 12.10 -2.67 -0.70
C ARG A 211 10.68 -2.10 -0.82
N ILE A 212 9.91 -2.08 0.27
CA ILE A 212 8.59 -1.41 0.35
C ILE A 212 8.76 0.07 -0.01
N LYS A 213 9.67 0.77 0.68
CA LYS A 213 9.92 2.19 0.45
C LYS A 213 10.34 2.49 -0.99
N ALA A 214 11.23 1.68 -1.55
CA ALA A 214 11.64 1.80 -2.95
C ALA A 214 10.45 1.61 -3.93
N SER A 215 9.57 0.66 -3.62
CA SER A 215 8.35 0.39 -4.41
C SER A 215 7.34 1.53 -4.31
N GLU A 216 7.15 2.14 -3.13
CA GLU A 216 6.32 3.32 -2.93
C GLU A 216 6.85 4.54 -3.73
N GLU A 217 8.17 4.76 -3.72
CA GLU A 217 8.80 5.82 -4.51
C GLU A 217 8.60 5.57 -6.01
N LYS A 218 8.71 4.32 -6.46
CA LYS A 218 8.45 3.90 -7.84
C LYS A 218 6.98 4.11 -8.23
N MET A 219 6.03 3.77 -7.36
CA MET A 219 4.60 4.03 -7.54
C MET A 219 4.32 5.52 -7.69
N ARG A 220 4.94 6.35 -6.83
CA ARG A 220 4.80 7.80 -6.86
C ARG A 220 5.35 8.40 -8.15
N ARG A 221 6.52 7.94 -8.60
CA ARG A 221 7.11 8.34 -9.89
C ARG A 221 6.24 7.90 -11.06
N ALA A 222 5.72 6.68 -11.05
CA ALA A 222 4.82 6.16 -12.08
C ALA A 222 3.53 6.99 -12.17
N SER A 223 2.93 7.32 -11.02
CA SER A 223 1.75 8.17 -10.93
C SER A 223 2.00 9.58 -11.45
N LEU A 224 3.17 10.17 -11.14
CA LEU A 224 3.57 11.47 -11.66
C LEU A 224 3.76 11.42 -13.18
N LEU A 225 4.51 10.44 -13.69
CA LEU A 225 4.76 10.28 -15.12
C LEU A 225 3.46 10.03 -15.91
N TYR A 226 2.56 9.20 -15.38
CA TYR A 226 1.25 9.00 -15.97
C TYR A 226 0.42 10.28 -16.01
N ARG A 227 0.44 11.06 -14.93
CA ARG A 227 -0.30 12.34 -14.87
C ARG A 227 0.21 13.36 -15.89
N PHE A 228 1.51 13.40 -16.17
CA PHE A 228 2.12 14.40 -17.05
C PHE A 228 2.25 13.94 -18.51
N LEU A 229 2.45 12.63 -18.74
CA LEU A 229 2.78 12.05 -20.05
C LEU A 229 1.81 10.95 -20.49
N GLY A 230 0.73 10.71 -19.73
CA GLY A 230 -0.21 9.62 -19.98
C GLY A 230 0.47 8.25 -20.00
N GLY A 231 -0.06 7.34 -20.80
CA GLY A 231 0.49 5.98 -20.95
C GLY A 231 1.96 5.94 -21.39
N PHE A 232 2.45 6.95 -22.12
CA PHE A 232 3.84 7.02 -22.58
C PHE A 232 4.83 7.14 -21.41
N GLY A 233 4.45 7.86 -20.35
CA GLY A 233 5.27 7.99 -19.13
C GLY A 233 5.52 6.65 -18.42
N LEU A 234 4.63 5.68 -18.60
CA LEU A 234 4.74 4.37 -17.96
C LEU A 234 5.68 3.41 -18.69
N LEU A 235 6.13 3.74 -19.91
CA LEU A 235 7.17 2.96 -20.61
C LEU A 235 8.50 2.98 -19.84
N PHE A 236 8.77 4.07 -19.12
CA PHE A 236 9.99 4.27 -18.31
C PHE A 236 9.89 3.70 -16.89
N VAL A 237 8.81 2.98 -16.58
CA VAL A 237 8.60 2.32 -15.29
C VAL A 237 8.66 0.81 -15.51
N ALA A 238 9.66 0.17 -14.91
CA ALA A 238 9.78 -1.29 -14.91
C ALA A 238 8.59 -1.90 -14.15
N ALA A 239 7.94 -2.92 -14.70
CA ALA A 239 6.92 -3.67 -13.96
C ALA A 239 7.62 -4.64 -12.98
N PRO A 240 7.10 -4.84 -11.77
CA PRO A 240 7.54 -5.93 -10.91
C PRO A 240 7.21 -7.28 -11.57
N ASN A 241 8.09 -8.27 -11.39
CA ASN A 241 7.85 -9.65 -11.79
C ASN A 241 7.32 -10.41 -10.57
N PHE A 242 6.24 -11.15 -10.73
CA PHE A 242 5.57 -11.87 -9.64
C PHE A 242 5.83 -13.37 -9.62
N LEU A 243 6.59 -13.89 -10.60
CA LEU A 243 6.96 -15.30 -10.61
C LEU A 243 7.93 -15.57 -9.45
N ASP A 244 7.55 -16.46 -8.54
CA ASP A 244 8.35 -16.86 -7.36
C ASP A 244 8.87 -15.69 -6.51
N PHE A 245 7.95 -14.79 -6.16
CA PHE A 245 8.26 -13.54 -5.47
C PHE A 245 9.02 -13.71 -4.15
N LYS A 246 8.66 -14.72 -3.36
CA LYS A 246 9.29 -14.99 -2.06
C LYS A 246 10.69 -15.58 -2.22
N GLY A 247 10.89 -16.49 -3.18
CA GLY A 247 12.19 -17.04 -3.51
C GLY A 247 13.17 -15.97 -3.96
N MET A 248 12.77 -15.15 -4.95
CA MET A 248 13.61 -14.04 -5.44
C MET A 248 13.96 -13.02 -4.36
N LEU A 249 13.03 -12.70 -3.46
CA LEU A 249 13.29 -11.77 -2.36
C LEU A 249 14.33 -12.32 -1.38
N ILE A 250 14.26 -13.62 -1.07
CA ILE A 250 15.22 -14.29 -0.20
C ILE A 250 16.57 -14.35 -0.90
N ASP A 251 16.62 -14.74 -2.18
CA ASP A 251 17.86 -14.78 -2.96
C ASP A 251 18.51 -13.39 -3.07
N ASP A 252 17.74 -12.33 -3.40
CA ASP A 252 18.23 -10.94 -3.43
C ASP A 252 18.84 -10.53 -2.06
N PHE A 253 18.20 -10.95 -0.96
CA PHE A 253 18.71 -10.68 0.39
C PHE A 253 20.00 -11.44 0.68
N MET A 254 20.10 -12.70 0.26
CA MET A 254 21.31 -13.50 0.43
C MET A 254 22.46 -12.91 -0.38
N ASP A 255 22.24 -12.54 -1.64
CA ASP A 255 23.27 -11.96 -2.51
C ASP A 255 23.80 -10.61 -1.99
N ASP A 256 22.94 -9.80 -1.35
CA ASP A 256 23.35 -8.52 -0.73
C ASP A 256 24.14 -8.71 0.59
N ASN A 257 24.12 -9.90 1.19
CA ASN A 257 24.78 -10.21 2.46
C ASN A 257 25.85 -11.33 2.37
N ASP A 258 25.96 -12.01 1.23
CA ASP A 258 27.06 -12.91 0.87
C ASP A 258 28.29 -12.05 0.51
N ASP A 259 28.89 -11.40 1.51
CA ASP A 259 30.34 -11.12 1.49
C ASP A 259 31.09 -12.45 1.74
N VAL A 260 30.81 -13.46 0.91
CA VAL A 260 31.62 -14.68 0.86
C VAL A 260 32.85 -14.32 0.05
N PRO A 261 34.07 -14.29 0.64
CA PRO A 261 35.26 -14.16 -0.16
C PRO A 261 35.30 -15.35 -1.13
N ASP A 262 35.38 -15.06 -2.43
CA ASP A 262 35.50 -16.01 -3.56
C ASP A 262 36.74 -16.95 -3.46
N ASP A 263 37.50 -16.92 -2.36
CA ASP A 263 38.79 -17.58 -2.17
C ASP A 263 38.68 -19.00 -1.54
N LEU A 264 37.55 -19.70 -1.71
CA LEU A 264 37.43 -21.12 -1.33
C LEU A 264 37.14 -22.03 -2.53
N VAL A 265 37.83 -21.77 -3.64
CA VAL A 265 38.29 -22.89 -4.48
C VAL A 265 39.69 -23.23 -3.99
N GLU A 266 39.78 -24.11 -3.00
CA GLU A 266 40.97 -24.94 -2.80
C GLU A 266 41.13 -25.78 -4.09
N GLU A 267 41.88 -25.26 -5.07
CA GLU A 267 42.53 -26.09 -6.08
C GLU A 267 43.70 -26.81 -5.40
N ASP A 268 43.36 -27.77 -4.52
CA ASP A 268 44.30 -28.77 -4.05
C ASP A 268 44.59 -29.75 -5.20
N ASP A 269 45.88 -29.89 -5.48
CA ASP A 269 46.57 -31.05 -6.04
C ASP A 269 46.33 -31.40 -7.53
N LEU A 270 46.91 -30.57 -8.41
CA LEU A 270 47.59 -31.10 -9.61
C LEU A 270 49.09 -31.20 -9.30
N ASP A 271 49.43 -32.13 -8.40
CA ASP A 271 50.79 -32.63 -8.22
C ASP A 271 51.22 -33.41 -9.47
N ASP A 272 52.32 -32.95 -10.05
CA ASP A 272 53.39 -33.71 -10.68
C ASP A 272 53.06 -35.13 -11.17
N MET A 273 52.78 -35.26 -12.47
CA MET A 273 53.30 -36.39 -13.24
C MET A 273 54.27 -35.88 -14.29
N GLU A 274 55.52 -35.66 -13.84
CA GLU A 274 56.69 -35.93 -14.66
C GLU A 274 56.70 -37.43 -14.97
N ASP A 275 56.19 -37.82 -16.14
CA ASP A 275 56.60 -39.06 -16.78
C ASP A 275 57.34 -38.70 -18.06
N ASP A 276 58.66 -38.70 -17.91
CA ASP A 276 59.62 -39.00 -18.98
C ASP A 276 59.11 -40.23 -19.75
N ASP A 277 58.84 -40.06 -21.04
CA ASP A 277 58.91 -41.18 -21.97
C ASP A 277 59.52 -40.72 -23.30
N ASP A 278 60.76 -41.18 -23.47
CA ASP A 278 61.55 -41.22 -24.68
C ASP A 278 60.72 -41.66 -25.90
N LEU A 279 60.67 -40.81 -26.94
CA LEU A 279 60.42 -41.29 -28.30
C LEU A 279 61.45 -40.70 -29.28
N ASP A 280 62.28 -41.62 -29.76
CA ASP A 280 63.32 -41.52 -30.79
C ASP A 280 62.93 -40.72 -32.06
N PRO A 281 63.92 -40.14 -32.76
CA PRO A 281 63.71 -39.47 -34.03
C PRO A 281 63.76 -40.47 -35.19
N LEU A 282 62.66 -40.61 -35.93
CA LEU A 282 62.70 -41.11 -37.30
C LEU A 282 61.86 -40.21 -38.22
N PHE A 283 62.54 -39.76 -39.28
CA PHE A 283 62.13 -38.93 -40.43
C PHE A 283 62.31 -37.41 -40.30
#